data_AF-A0A968P1X3-F1
#
_entry.id   AF-A0A968P1X3-F1
#
_cell.length_a   1.000
_cell.length_b   1.000
_cell.length_c   1.000
_cell.angle_alpha   90.00
_cell.angle_beta   90.00
_cell.angle_gamma   90.00
#
_symmetry.space_group_name_H-M   'P 1'
#
loop_
_entity.id
_entity.type
_entity.pdbx_description
1 polymer ?
#
loop_
_entity_poly.entity_id
_entity_poly.type
_entity_poly.pdbx_seq_one_letter_code
_entity_poly.pdbx_strand_id
1 'polypeptide(L)'
;MKGRQRPRKSIRTLLIFWLLIFSIVPLAAITGYSLVKYEQAIDQELSTRLLGNAREISGIFNEYQTVLADEVHRVTSDRALLYYLSANNMNQAREMLKRWFAGSSAHRIFIFNRDARLDVALYKDERGQVKRRESLETGVVELNEPLLKAARAGEQLLLLSIGSEVTGNPRKPRANYLELSVFSKVKGAGGKIIGYVEEAITLDEVVLRNIRNRLNAEIFFFQSGKPTIVSTHDIWQL
;
A
#
# COMPACT_ATOMS: atom_id res chain seq x y z
N MET A 1 20.67 86.26 5.07
CA MET A 1 20.39 84.89 4.61
C MET A 1 21.72 84.13 4.50
N LYS A 2 22.05 83.22 5.43
CA LYS A 2 23.30 82.44 5.41
C LYS A 2 23.16 81.24 4.47
N GLY A 3 23.87 81.25 3.34
CA GLY A 3 23.93 80.12 2.42
C GLY A 3 24.63 78.92 3.06
N ARG A 4 23.92 77.80 3.19
CA ARG A 4 24.49 76.50 3.59
C ARG A 4 25.48 76.04 2.51
N GLN A 5 26.78 76.16 2.77
CA GLN A 5 27.81 75.49 1.95
C GLN A 5 27.67 73.97 2.13
N ARG A 6 27.38 73.26 1.05
CA ARG A 6 27.38 71.79 1.03
C ARG A 6 28.84 71.31 1.03
N PRO A 7 29.23 70.35 1.90
CA PRO A 7 30.60 69.85 1.94
C PRO A 7 30.97 69.16 0.61
N ARG A 8 32.12 69.54 0.03
CA ARG A 8 32.67 68.90 -1.16
C ARG A 8 33.13 67.49 -0.79
N LYS A 9 32.42 66.47 -1.26
CA LYS A 9 32.80 65.06 -1.07
C LYS A 9 34.15 64.80 -1.76
N SER A 10 35.09 64.18 -1.04
CA SER A 10 36.41 63.81 -1.55
C SER A 10 36.31 62.74 -2.65
N ILE A 11 37.09 62.90 -3.74
CA ILE A 11 37.19 61.94 -4.85
C ILE A 11 37.57 60.54 -4.35
N ARG A 12 38.39 60.44 -3.30
CA ARG A 12 38.77 59.16 -2.68
C ARG A 12 37.55 58.40 -2.16
N THR A 13 36.61 59.09 -1.54
CA THR A 13 35.37 58.48 -1.01
C THR A 13 34.47 57.96 -2.13
N LEU A 14 34.44 58.68 -3.27
CA LEU A 14 33.70 58.24 -4.46
C LEU A 14 34.31 56.96 -5.04
N LEU A 15 35.63 56.89 -5.19
CA LEU A 15 36.34 55.72 -5.72
C LEU A 15 36.18 54.48 -4.83
N ILE A 16 36.28 54.64 -3.50
CA ILE A 16 36.06 53.54 -2.54
C ILE A 16 34.62 53.02 -2.64
N PHE A 17 33.64 53.91 -2.76
CA PHE A 17 32.24 53.53 -2.89
C PHE A 17 31.97 52.75 -4.18
N TRP A 18 32.53 53.20 -5.32
CA TRP A 18 32.43 52.48 -6.59
C TRP A 18 33.07 51.09 -6.51
N LEU A 19 34.24 50.97 -5.91
CA LEU A 19 34.93 49.69 -5.73
C LEU A 19 34.11 48.73 -4.85
N LEU A 20 33.50 49.25 -3.78
CA LEU A 20 32.68 48.47 -2.86
C LEU A 20 31.38 47.98 -3.52
N ILE A 21 30.71 48.83 -4.31
CA ILE A 21 29.56 48.40 -5.11
C ILE A 21 29.98 47.32 -6.10
N PHE A 22 31.11 47.52 -6.79
CA PHE A 22 31.57 46.58 -7.81
C PHE A 22 32.02 45.24 -7.21
N SER A 23 32.40 45.18 -5.93
CA SER A 23 32.67 43.91 -5.24
C SER A 23 31.40 43.25 -4.68
N ILE A 24 30.48 44.02 -4.11
CA ILE A 24 29.32 43.46 -3.40
C ILE A 24 28.20 43.05 -4.37
N VAL A 25 27.92 43.85 -5.40
CA VAL A 25 26.78 43.59 -6.30
C VAL A 25 26.95 42.28 -7.08
N PRO A 26 28.11 41.98 -7.71
CA PRO A 26 28.30 40.70 -8.39
C PRO A 26 28.24 39.51 -7.42
N LEU A 27 28.79 39.66 -6.21
CA LEU A 27 28.73 38.63 -5.19
C LEU A 27 27.28 38.35 -4.79
N ALA A 28 26.51 39.38 -4.48
CA ALA A 28 25.09 39.24 -4.13
C ALA A 28 24.28 38.63 -5.28
N ALA A 29 24.58 39.01 -6.54
CA ALA A 29 23.94 38.45 -7.72
C ALA A 29 24.26 36.95 -7.90
N ILE A 30 25.53 36.55 -7.76
CA ILE A 30 25.95 35.14 -7.84
C ILE A 30 25.32 34.34 -6.71
N THR A 31 25.33 34.85 -5.48
CA THR A 31 24.72 34.18 -4.33
C THR A 31 23.22 34.00 -4.55
N GLY A 32 22.49 35.04 -4.94
CA GLY A 32 21.05 34.96 -5.23
C GLY A 32 20.73 33.97 -6.36
N TYR A 33 21.50 34.02 -7.45
CA TYR A 33 21.36 33.06 -8.55
C TYR A 33 21.63 31.63 -8.11
N SER A 34 22.69 31.42 -7.31
CA SER A 34 23.04 30.09 -6.81
C SER A 34 21.95 29.53 -5.91
N LEU A 35 21.36 30.34 -5.04
CA LEU A 35 20.31 29.91 -4.10
C LEU A 35 19.07 29.43 -4.86
N VAL A 36 18.61 30.21 -5.85
CA VAL A 36 17.50 29.81 -6.72
C VAL A 36 17.82 28.52 -7.48
N LYS A 37 19.05 28.34 -7.95
CA LYS A 37 19.46 27.12 -8.64
C LYS A 37 19.57 25.91 -7.71
N TYR A 38 20.02 26.10 -6.47
CA TYR A 38 20.04 25.04 -5.47
C TYR A 38 18.64 24.58 -5.12
N GLU A 39 17.69 25.50 -4.92
CA GLU A 39 16.27 25.17 -4.68
C GLU A 39 15.71 24.35 -5.85
N GLN A 40 15.89 24.82 -7.09
CA GLN A 40 15.44 24.09 -8.29
C GLN A 40 16.05 22.69 -8.40
N ALA A 41 17.35 22.56 -8.12
CA ALA A 41 18.04 21.27 -8.19
C ALA A 41 17.57 20.31 -7.09
N ILE A 42 17.35 20.81 -5.87
CA ILE A 42 16.82 20.03 -4.75
C ILE A 42 15.40 19.54 -5.07
N ASP A 43 14.53 20.41 -5.58
CA ASP A 43 13.17 20.03 -5.95
C ASP A 43 13.15 18.98 -7.06
N GLN A 44 14.01 19.14 -8.07
CA GLN A 44 14.11 18.17 -9.16
C GLN A 44 14.67 16.82 -8.68
N GLU A 45 15.69 16.83 -7.82
CA GLU A 45 16.25 15.62 -7.24
C GLU A 45 15.22 14.90 -6.36
N LEU A 46 14.52 15.62 -5.48
CA LEU A 46 13.46 15.08 -4.63
C LEU A 46 12.34 14.46 -5.46
N SER A 47 11.85 15.18 -6.49
CA SER A 47 10.83 14.66 -7.40
C SER A 47 11.29 13.38 -8.11
N THR A 48 12.54 13.36 -8.59
CA THR A 48 13.12 12.20 -9.27
C THR A 48 13.21 10.99 -8.33
N ARG A 49 13.67 11.19 -7.09
CA ARG A 49 13.74 10.15 -6.06
C ARG A 49 12.35 9.63 -5.69
N LEU A 50 11.37 10.52 -5.51
CA LEU A 50 9.98 10.13 -5.20
C LEU A 50 9.36 9.30 -6.32
N LEU A 51 9.55 9.70 -7.58
CA LEU A 51 9.07 8.94 -8.75
C LEU A 51 9.77 7.59 -8.89
N GLY A 52 11.08 7.54 -8.61
CA GLY A 52 11.84 6.28 -8.56
C GLY A 52 11.28 5.32 -7.51
N ASN A 53 11.12 5.79 -6.28
CA ASN A 53 10.57 5.01 -5.18
C ASN A 53 9.13 4.55 -5.45
N ALA A 54 8.29 5.42 -6.01
CA ALA A 54 6.91 5.08 -6.36
C ALA A 54 6.84 3.95 -7.41
N ARG A 55 7.75 3.96 -8.39
CA ARG A 55 7.85 2.88 -9.39
C ARG A 55 8.30 1.57 -8.76
N GLU A 56 9.29 1.60 -7.87
CA GLU A 56 9.76 0.38 -7.20
C GLU A 56 8.69 -0.21 -6.29
N ILE A 57 8.01 0.63 -5.50
CA ILE A 57 6.86 0.21 -4.68
C ILE A 57 5.80 -0.43 -5.56
N SER A 58 5.43 0.22 -6.67
CA SER A 58 4.43 -0.31 -7.61
C SER A 58 4.87 -1.65 -8.21
N GLY A 59 6.16 -1.83 -8.51
CA GLY A 59 6.74 -3.11 -8.92
C GLY A 59 6.53 -4.21 -7.88
N ILE A 60 6.85 -3.93 -6.62
CA ILE A 60 6.65 -4.88 -5.50
C ILE A 60 5.17 -5.27 -5.35
N PHE A 61 4.25 -4.30 -5.41
CA PHE A 61 2.81 -4.61 -5.34
C PHE A 61 2.34 -5.43 -6.53
N ASN A 62 2.82 -5.17 -7.74
CA ASN A 62 2.48 -5.94 -8.93
C ASN A 62 3.01 -7.38 -8.85
N GLU A 63 4.19 -7.60 -8.26
CA GLU A 63 4.70 -8.95 -7.99
C GLU A 63 3.76 -9.71 -7.04
N TYR A 64 3.35 -9.11 -5.93
CA TYR A 64 2.38 -9.73 -5.02
C TYR A 64 1.03 -10.01 -5.69
N GLN A 65 0.53 -9.08 -6.52
CA GLN A 65 -0.71 -9.27 -7.27
C GLN A 65 -0.61 -10.45 -8.24
N THR A 66 0.51 -10.58 -8.94
CA THR A 66 0.74 -11.66 -9.90
C THR A 66 0.78 -13.01 -9.19
N VAL A 67 1.52 -13.09 -8.07
CA VAL A 67 1.59 -14.31 -7.26
C VAL A 67 0.20 -14.73 -6.76
N LEU A 68 -0.58 -13.80 -6.20
CA LEU A 68 -1.93 -14.11 -5.74
C LEU A 68 -2.87 -14.49 -6.89
N ALA A 69 -2.78 -13.82 -8.04
CA ALA A 69 -3.62 -14.14 -9.20
C ALA A 69 -3.33 -15.55 -9.74
N ASP A 70 -2.06 -15.95 -9.78
CA ASP A 70 -1.63 -17.29 -10.18
C ASP A 70 -2.07 -18.35 -9.17
N GLU A 71 -1.93 -18.06 -7.88
CA GLU A 71 -2.36 -18.92 -6.78
C GLU A 71 -3.88 -19.17 -6.82
N VAL A 72 -4.68 -18.10 -6.90
CA VAL A 72 -6.14 -18.16 -7.07
C VAL A 72 -6.53 -18.91 -8.35
N HIS A 73 -5.79 -18.72 -9.45
CA HIS A 73 -6.07 -19.44 -10.69
C HIS A 73 -5.92 -20.96 -10.51
N ARG A 74 -4.91 -21.41 -9.75
CA ARG A 74 -4.73 -22.84 -9.42
C ARG A 74 -5.89 -23.36 -8.57
N VAL A 75 -6.34 -22.59 -7.57
CA VAL A 75 -7.50 -22.96 -6.73
C VAL A 75 -8.78 -23.07 -7.56
N THR A 76 -9.06 -22.07 -8.40
CA THR A 76 -10.28 -22.01 -9.21
C THR A 76 -10.30 -23.01 -10.38
N SER A 77 -9.15 -23.55 -10.78
CA SER A 77 -9.03 -24.56 -11.85
C SER A 77 -8.94 -25.99 -11.33
N ASP A 78 -8.83 -26.20 -10.02
CA ASP A 78 -8.75 -27.53 -9.43
C ASP A 78 -10.09 -28.28 -9.53
N ARG A 79 -10.11 -29.37 -10.30
CA ARG A 79 -11.32 -30.14 -10.58
C ARG A 79 -11.91 -30.81 -9.34
N ALA A 80 -11.09 -31.26 -8.39
CA ALA A 80 -11.57 -31.94 -7.20
C ALA A 80 -12.20 -30.93 -6.24
N LEU A 81 -11.57 -29.76 -6.06
CA LEU A 81 -12.16 -28.68 -5.27
C LEU A 81 -13.48 -28.20 -5.89
N LEU A 82 -13.49 -27.95 -7.20
CA LEU A 82 -14.70 -27.55 -7.92
C LEU A 82 -15.83 -28.57 -7.76
N TYR A 83 -15.51 -29.87 -7.83
CA TYR A 83 -16.48 -30.93 -7.58
C TYR A 83 -17.06 -30.83 -6.17
N TYR A 84 -16.23 -30.76 -5.14
CA TYR A 84 -16.71 -30.66 -3.75
C TYR A 84 -17.53 -29.40 -3.50
N LEU A 85 -17.12 -28.26 -4.06
CA LEU A 85 -17.88 -27.02 -3.97
C LEU A 85 -19.25 -27.14 -4.67
N SER A 86 -19.28 -27.72 -5.87
CA SER A 86 -20.53 -27.91 -6.61
C SER A 86 -21.49 -28.92 -5.98
N ALA A 87 -20.95 -29.94 -5.29
CA ALA A 87 -21.70 -30.95 -4.56
C ALA A 87 -22.10 -30.50 -3.14
N ASN A 88 -21.81 -29.24 -2.78
CA ASN A 88 -22.00 -28.67 -1.45
C ASN A 88 -21.32 -29.50 -0.33
N ASN A 89 -20.21 -30.16 -0.65
CA ASN A 89 -19.46 -31.01 0.28
C ASN A 89 -18.33 -30.22 0.96
N MET A 90 -18.72 -29.30 1.85
CA MET A 90 -17.82 -28.28 2.41
C MET A 90 -16.70 -28.83 3.27
N ASN A 91 -16.88 -29.99 3.92
CA ASN A 91 -15.82 -30.57 4.75
C ASN A 91 -14.63 -31.01 3.90
N GLN A 92 -14.90 -31.69 2.78
CA GLN A 92 -13.89 -32.17 1.85
C GLN A 92 -13.25 -31.02 1.09
N ALA A 93 -14.06 -30.03 0.67
CA ALA A 93 -13.55 -28.80 0.06
C ALA A 93 -12.59 -28.06 1.02
N ARG A 94 -12.95 -27.94 2.30
CA ARG A 94 -12.13 -27.28 3.33
C ARG A 94 -10.82 -28.03 3.59
N GLU A 95 -10.85 -29.35 3.77
CA GLU A 95 -9.62 -30.13 3.99
C GLU A 95 -8.68 -30.09 2.79
N MET A 96 -9.25 -30.07 1.58
CA MET A 96 -8.48 -29.88 0.37
C MET A 96 -7.85 -28.49 0.29
N LEU A 97 -8.65 -27.45 0.52
CA LEU A 97 -8.19 -26.06 0.52
C LEU A 97 -7.11 -25.83 1.58
N LYS A 98 -7.28 -26.40 2.79
CA LYS A 98 -6.32 -26.31 3.89
C LYS A 98 -4.94 -26.85 3.51
N ARG A 99 -4.88 -27.99 2.82
CA ARG A 99 -3.62 -28.59 2.36
C ARG A 99 -2.92 -27.72 1.33
N TRP A 100 -3.66 -27.19 0.36
CA TRP A 100 -3.12 -26.29 -0.65
C TRP A 100 -2.64 -24.98 -0.01
N PHE A 101 -3.49 -24.39 0.82
CA PHE A 101 -3.26 -23.09 1.45
C PHE A 101 -2.06 -23.11 2.41
N ALA A 102 -1.76 -24.26 3.03
CA ALA A 102 -0.55 -24.43 3.83
C ALA A 102 0.73 -24.06 3.05
N GLY A 103 0.79 -24.36 1.75
CA GLY A 103 1.93 -24.05 0.88
C GLY A 103 1.87 -22.70 0.14
N SER A 104 0.74 -21.99 0.20
CA SER A 104 0.53 -20.70 -0.47
C SER A 104 1.27 -19.55 0.24
N SER A 105 1.56 -18.45 -0.44
CA SER A 105 2.10 -17.24 0.17
C SER A 105 1.03 -16.35 0.83
N ALA A 106 -0.26 -16.61 0.57
CA ALA A 106 -1.37 -15.87 1.14
C ALA A 106 -1.53 -16.11 2.65
N HIS A 107 -2.01 -15.07 3.34
CA HIS A 107 -2.29 -15.09 4.78
C HIS A 107 -3.73 -15.48 5.08
N ARG A 108 -4.64 -15.33 4.10
CA ARG A 108 -6.06 -15.61 4.24
C ARG A 108 -6.63 -16.14 2.92
N ILE A 109 -7.54 -17.12 3.01
CA ILE A 109 -8.32 -17.60 1.87
C ILE A 109 -9.76 -17.88 2.28
N PHE A 110 -10.69 -17.21 1.61
CA PHE A 110 -12.13 -17.33 1.83
C PHE A 110 -12.83 -17.85 0.58
N ILE A 111 -13.84 -18.70 0.76
CA ILE A 111 -14.73 -19.15 -0.31
C ILE A 111 -16.14 -18.70 0.01
N PHE A 112 -16.76 -18.04 -0.96
CA PHE A 112 -18.14 -17.63 -0.94
C PHE A 112 -18.95 -18.49 -1.91
N ASN A 113 -20.15 -18.90 -1.54
CA ASN A 113 -21.05 -19.61 -2.45
C ASN A 113 -21.63 -18.69 -3.53
N ARG A 114 -22.45 -19.26 -4.40
CA ARG A 114 -23.14 -18.55 -5.48
C ARG A 114 -23.98 -17.37 -4.98
N ASP A 115 -24.53 -17.49 -3.78
CA ASP A 115 -25.38 -16.47 -3.15
C ASP A 115 -24.53 -15.46 -2.35
N ALA A 116 -23.21 -15.48 -2.55
CA ALA A 116 -22.22 -14.59 -1.96
C ALA A 116 -22.08 -14.69 -0.44
N ARG A 117 -22.48 -15.82 0.16
CA ARG A 117 -22.28 -16.11 1.59
C ARG A 117 -20.98 -16.87 1.81
N LEU A 118 -20.30 -16.58 2.90
CA LEU A 118 -19.04 -17.22 3.26
C LEU A 118 -19.25 -18.66 3.73
N ASP A 119 -18.66 -19.62 3.01
CA ASP A 119 -18.74 -21.06 3.35
C ASP A 119 -17.45 -21.58 4.02
N VAL A 120 -16.29 -21.04 3.60
CA VAL A 120 -14.98 -21.48 4.10
C VAL A 120 -14.14 -20.27 4.45
N ALA A 121 -13.59 -20.24 5.67
CA ALA A 121 -12.74 -19.16 6.15
C ALA A 121 -11.44 -19.70 6.77
N LEU A 122 -10.35 -19.65 6.00
CA LEU A 122 -9.03 -20.09 6.45
C LEU A 122 -8.07 -18.91 6.55
N TYR A 123 -7.16 -18.97 7.52
CA TYR A 123 -6.09 -17.99 7.73
C TYR A 123 -4.85 -18.66 8.29
N LYS A 124 -3.69 -18.04 8.09
CA LYS A 124 -2.44 -18.44 8.73
C LYS A 124 -2.24 -17.65 10.02
N ASP A 125 -1.86 -18.34 11.08
CA ASP A 125 -1.40 -17.65 12.29
C ASP A 125 0.07 -17.20 12.14
N GLU A 126 0.60 -16.57 13.19
CA GLU A 126 1.98 -16.07 13.25
C GLU A 126 3.04 -17.16 13.04
N ARG A 127 2.68 -18.44 13.20
CA ARG A 127 3.57 -19.60 12.97
C ARG A 127 3.38 -20.20 11.57
N GLY A 128 2.58 -19.57 10.72
CA GLY A 128 2.22 -20.07 9.39
C GLY A 128 1.26 -21.26 9.43
N GLN A 129 0.68 -21.60 10.58
CA GLN A 129 -0.26 -22.72 10.67
C GLN A 129 -1.63 -22.31 10.17
N VAL A 130 -2.20 -23.13 9.30
CA VAL A 130 -3.54 -22.90 8.76
C VAL A 130 -4.59 -23.21 9.82
N LYS A 131 -5.36 -22.19 10.20
CA LYS A 131 -6.49 -22.26 11.13
C LYS A 131 -7.79 -21.87 10.44
N ARG A 132 -8.89 -22.36 11.00
CA ARG A 132 -10.27 -22.06 10.56
C ARG A 132 -10.84 -20.95 11.43
N ARG A 133 -11.52 -19.96 10.83
CA ARG A 133 -12.33 -18.98 11.57
C ARG A 133 -13.79 -19.44 11.59
N GLU A 134 -14.11 -20.39 12.48
CA GLU A 134 -15.47 -20.95 12.56
C GLU A 134 -16.55 -19.92 12.83
N SER A 135 -16.24 -18.89 13.63
CA SER A 135 -17.16 -17.78 13.93
C SER A 135 -17.62 -17.02 12.69
N LEU A 136 -16.79 -16.95 11.64
CA LEU A 136 -17.15 -16.31 10.38
C LEU A 136 -18.02 -17.22 9.50
N GLU A 137 -17.75 -18.53 9.51
CA GLU A 137 -18.53 -19.51 8.73
C GLU A 137 -19.94 -19.73 9.30
N THR A 138 -20.12 -19.62 10.62
CA THR A 138 -21.45 -19.72 11.26
C THR A 138 -22.21 -18.40 11.26
N GLY A 139 -21.54 -17.30 10.95
CA GLY A 139 -22.14 -15.96 10.92
C GLY A 139 -22.82 -15.65 9.57
N VAL A 140 -23.57 -14.55 9.54
CA VAL A 140 -24.08 -13.98 8.28
C VAL A 140 -22.99 -13.08 7.69
N VAL A 141 -21.92 -13.69 7.18
CA VAL A 141 -20.87 -12.97 6.44
C VAL A 141 -21.16 -13.11 4.95
N GLU A 142 -21.48 -11.99 4.31
CA GLU A 142 -21.84 -11.91 2.89
C GLU A 142 -21.01 -10.82 2.20
N LEU A 143 -20.74 -11.00 0.91
CA LEU A 143 -20.13 -9.93 0.11
C LEU A 143 -21.12 -8.78 -0.02
N ASN A 144 -20.64 -7.55 0.23
CA ASN A 144 -21.47 -6.37 0.02
C ASN A 144 -21.82 -6.20 -1.48
N GLU A 145 -22.95 -5.53 -1.76
CA GLU A 145 -23.44 -5.38 -3.13
C GLU A 145 -22.44 -4.70 -4.09
N PRO A 146 -21.70 -3.64 -3.70
CA PRO A 146 -20.71 -3.02 -4.58
C PRO A 146 -19.60 -4.00 -4.98
N LEU A 147 -19.10 -4.78 -4.02
CA LEU A 147 -18.04 -5.77 -4.26
C LEU A 147 -18.56 -6.91 -5.13
N LEU A 148 -19.77 -7.40 -4.85
CA LEU A 148 -20.39 -8.44 -5.67
C LEU A 148 -20.62 -7.98 -7.11
N LYS A 149 -21.04 -6.72 -7.30
CA LYS A 149 -21.20 -6.13 -8.64
C LYS A 149 -19.86 -6.04 -9.37
N ALA A 150 -18.81 -5.59 -8.69
CA ALA A 150 -17.46 -5.53 -9.26
C ALA A 150 -16.92 -6.92 -9.60
N ALA A 151 -17.07 -7.89 -8.69
CA ALA A 151 -16.67 -9.27 -8.89
C ALA A 151 -17.43 -9.95 -10.04
N ARG A 152 -18.70 -9.57 -10.29
CA ARG A 152 -19.47 -10.06 -11.44
C ARG A 152 -19.02 -9.46 -12.78
N ALA A 153 -18.48 -8.25 -12.79
CA ALA A 153 -18.06 -7.57 -14.02
C ALA A 153 -16.78 -8.17 -14.64
N GLY A 154 -15.83 -8.64 -13.81
CA GLY A 154 -14.56 -9.22 -14.26
C GLY A 154 -14.42 -10.71 -13.93
N GLU A 155 -13.35 -11.36 -14.41
CA GLU A 155 -12.96 -12.70 -13.96
C GLU A 155 -12.24 -12.66 -12.61
N GLN A 156 -11.48 -11.58 -12.43
CA GLN A 156 -10.72 -11.28 -11.22
C GLN A 156 -10.94 -9.83 -10.84
N LEU A 157 -10.86 -9.56 -9.55
CA LEU A 157 -10.93 -8.22 -8.96
C LEU A 157 -9.80 -8.10 -7.94
N LEU A 158 -8.90 -7.15 -8.18
CA LEU A 158 -7.81 -6.81 -7.27
C LEU A 158 -8.29 -5.72 -6.31
N LEU A 159 -8.08 -5.92 -5.02
CA LEU A 159 -8.42 -4.96 -3.98
C LEU A 159 -7.20 -4.67 -3.13
N LEU A 160 -7.04 -3.39 -2.82
CA LEU A 160 -6.14 -2.92 -1.79
C LEU A 160 -6.98 -2.32 -0.68
N SER A 161 -6.90 -2.89 0.51
CA SER A 161 -7.65 -2.42 1.67
C SER A 161 -6.72 -2.15 2.84
N ILE A 162 -7.12 -1.21 3.69
CA ILE A 162 -6.40 -0.91 4.92
C ILE A 162 -7.25 -1.43 6.07
N GLY A 163 -6.70 -2.36 6.84
CA GLY A 163 -7.34 -2.99 7.98
C GLY A 163 -6.76 -2.49 9.30
N SER A 164 -7.55 -2.67 10.36
CA SER A 164 -7.13 -2.45 11.74
C SER A 164 -7.70 -3.57 12.60
N GLU A 165 -6.83 -4.35 13.24
CA GLU A 165 -7.24 -5.40 14.17
C GLU A 165 -6.90 -5.01 15.61
N VAL A 166 -7.75 -5.42 16.57
CA VAL A 166 -7.48 -5.24 18.00
C VAL A 166 -6.48 -6.31 18.44
N THR A 167 -5.34 -5.88 18.98
CA THR A 167 -4.23 -6.81 19.30
C THR A 167 -4.35 -7.44 20.68
N GLY A 168 -5.26 -6.94 21.53
CA GLY A 168 -5.32 -7.28 22.95
C GLY A 168 -4.15 -6.75 23.78
N ASN A 169 -3.18 -6.05 23.18
CA ASN A 169 -2.05 -5.44 23.87
C ASN A 169 -2.40 -4.01 24.32
N PRO A 170 -2.42 -3.68 25.63
CA PRO A 170 -2.75 -2.34 26.12
C PRO A 170 -1.85 -1.23 25.55
N ARG A 171 -0.59 -1.55 25.19
CA ARG A 171 0.38 -0.58 24.66
C ARG A 171 0.22 -0.32 23.17
N LYS A 172 -0.37 -1.26 22.42
CA LYS A 172 -0.62 -1.15 20.99
C LYS A 172 -2.01 -1.71 20.70
N PRO A 173 -3.09 -1.06 21.16
CA PRO A 173 -4.43 -1.66 21.18
C PRO A 173 -4.94 -2.02 19.78
N ARG A 174 -4.40 -1.39 18.74
CA ARG A 174 -4.70 -1.67 17.34
C ARG A 174 -3.42 -1.87 16.53
N ALA A 175 -3.44 -2.87 15.66
CA ALA A 175 -2.46 -3.05 14.60
C ALA A 175 -3.13 -2.70 13.28
N ASN A 176 -2.61 -1.66 12.62
CA ASN A 176 -3.04 -1.31 11.28
C ASN A 176 -2.17 -2.10 10.29
N TYR A 177 -2.79 -2.60 9.24
CA TYR A 177 -2.11 -3.36 8.20
C TYR A 177 -2.69 -3.00 6.84
N LEU A 178 -1.88 -3.21 5.81
CA LEU A 178 -2.32 -3.12 4.43
C LEU A 178 -2.63 -4.54 3.97
N GLU A 179 -3.77 -4.75 3.34
CA GLU A 179 -4.17 -6.04 2.80
C GLU A 179 -4.36 -5.90 1.29
N LEU A 180 -3.64 -6.73 0.56
CA LEU A 180 -3.85 -6.91 -0.87
C LEU A 180 -4.63 -8.21 -1.05
N SER A 181 -5.82 -8.12 -1.66
CA SER A 181 -6.64 -9.30 -1.93
C SER A 181 -7.02 -9.42 -3.41
N VAL A 182 -7.18 -10.67 -3.83
CA VAL A 182 -7.60 -11.05 -5.17
C VAL A 182 -8.88 -11.85 -5.04
N PHE A 183 -9.94 -11.33 -5.62
CA PHE A 183 -11.22 -12.00 -5.77
C PHE A 183 -11.29 -12.65 -7.14
N SER A 184 -11.75 -13.90 -7.23
CA SER A 184 -12.02 -14.55 -8.52
C SER A 184 -13.29 -15.39 -8.50
N LYS A 185 -13.92 -15.49 -9.68
CA LYS A 185 -15.08 -16.35 -9.89
C LYS A 185 -14.66 -17.81 -9.88
N VAL A 186 -15.39 -18.61 -9.12
CA VAL A 186 -15.30 -20.08 -9.19
C VAL A 186 -16.33 -20.57 -10.20
N LYS A 187 -15.86 -21.18 -11.30
CA LYS A 187 -16.72 -21.70 -12.38
C LYS A 187 -16.72 -23.22 -12.36
N GLY A 188 -17.90 -23.81 -12.27
CA GLY A 188 -18.10 -25.25 -12.40
C GLY A 188 -18.19 -25.71 -13.86
N ALA A 189 -18.66 -26.95 -14.05
CA ALA A 189 -18.91 -27.50 -15.37
C ALA A 189 -19.88 -26.63 -16.19
N GLY A 190 -19.58 -26.44 -17.48
CA GLY A 190 -20.38 -25.59 -18.37
C GLY A 190 -20.25 -24.09 -18.12
N GLY A 191 -19.24 -23.64 -17.36
CA GLY A 191 -18.95 -22.22 -17.14
C GLY A 191 -19.89 -21.54 -16.13
N LYS A 192 -20.78 -22.28 -15.47
CA LYS A 192 -21.68 -21.76 -14.45
C LYS A 192 -20.89 -21.31 -13.23
N ILE A 193 -21.15 -20.10 -12.73
CA ILE A 193 -20.58 -19.61 -11.48
C ILE A 193 -21.17 -20.41 -10.32
N ILE A 194 -20.30 -21.06 -9.54
CA ILE A 194 -20.67 -21.81 -8.33
C ILE A 194 -20.29 -21.07 -7.05
N GLY A 195 -19.44 -20.05 -7.14
CA GLY A 195 -19.03 -19.23 -6.01
C GLY A 195 -17.95 -18.22 -6.38
N TYR A 196 -17.30 -17.69 -5.36
CA TYR A 196 -16.17 -16.77 -5.45
C TYR A 196 -15.10 -17.21 -4.46
N VAL A 197 -13.84 -16.99 -4.81
CA VAL A 197 -12.72 -17.16 -3.89
C VAL A 197 -12.06 -15.81 -3.67
N GLU A 198 -11.65 -15.54 -2.45
CA GLU A 198 -10.82 -14.42 -2.08
C GLU A 198 -9.53 -14.97 -1.46
N GLU A 199 -8.39 -14.59 -2.01
CA GLU A 199 -7.10 -14.77 -1.35
C GLU A 199 -6.53 -13.41 -0.99
N ALA A 200 -5.92 -13.32 0.19
CA ALA A 200 -5.37 -12.07 0.65
C ALA A 200 -3.99 -12.26 1.30
N ILE A 201 -3.10 -11.32 1.00
CA ILE A 201 -1.83 -11.17 1.70
C ILE A 201 -1.89 -9.91 2.56
N THR A 202 -1.72 -10.11 3.86
CA THR A 202 -1.48 -9.03 4.81
C THR A 202 -0.02 -8.58 4.72
N LEU A 203 0.19 -7.29 4.46
CA LEU A 203 1.48 -6.62 4.54
C LEU A 203 1.58 -6.02 5.94
N ASP A 204 2.19 -6.82 6.82
CA ASP A 204 2.39 -6.48 8.22
C ASP A 204 3.58 -5.52 8.41
N GLU A 205 3.86 -5.17 9.66
CA GLU A 205 4.97 -4.28 10.00
C GLU A 205 6.33 -4.83 9.56
N VAL A 206 6.51 -6.16 9.56
CA VAL A 206 7.77 -6.81 9.16
C VAL A 206 7.99 -6.63 7.66
N VAL A 207 6.97 -6.92 6.84
CA VAL A 207 7.03 -6.73 5.40
C VAL A 207 7.25 -5.25 5.07
N LEU A 208 6.50 -4.34 5.69
CA LEU A 208 6.65 -2.91 5.47
C LEU A 208 8.03 -2.40 5.88
N ARG A 209 8.62 -2.93 6.96
CA ARG A 209 9.99 -2.61 7.38
C ARG A 209 11.03 -3.14 6.38
N ASN A 210 10.81 -4.31 5.79
CA ASN A 210 11.67 -4.83 4.74
C ASN A 210 11.63 -3.94 3.49
N ILE A 211 10.44 -3.48 3.08
CA ILE A 211 10.29 -2.53 1.96
C ILE A 211 10.98 -1.21 2.32
N ARG A 212 10.78 -0.69 3.54
CA ARG A 212 11.46 0.52 4.06
C ARG A 212 12.98 0.42 3.93
N ASN A 213 13.55 -0.69 4.39
CA ASN A 213 15.00 -0.92 4.40
C ASN A 213 15.56 -1.06 2.98
N ARG A 214 14.81 -1.71 2.08
CA ARG A 214 15.21 -1.86 0.67
C ARG A 214 15.21 -0.53 -0.07
N LEU A 215 14.17 0.28 0.13
CA LEU A 215 14.02 1.59 -0.54
C LEU A 215 14.83 2.70 0.13
N ASN A 216 15.34 2.45 1.34
CA ASN A 216 15.91 3.47 2.22
C ASN A 216 15.00 4.71 2.34
N ALA A 217 13.69 4.46 2.48
CA ALA A 217 12.65 5.49 2.45
C ALA A 217 11.57 5.21 3.48
N GLU A 218 11.01 6.27 4.07
CA GLU A 218 9.84 6.17 4.93
C GLU A 218 8.57 6.04 4.09
N ILE A 219 7.71 5.10 4.47
CA ILE A 219 6.49 4.78 3.72
C ILE A 219 5.29 5.13 4.58
N PHE A 220 4.38 5.88 3.97
CA PHE A 220 3.12 6.31 4.56
C PHE A 220 1.98 5.93 3.63
N PHE A 221 1.00 5.20 4.17
CA PHE A 221 -0.24 4.89 3.45
C PHE A 221 -1.36 5.78 3.95
N PHE A 222 -1.96 6.51 3.00
CA PHE A 222 -3.06 7.41 3.25
C PHE A 222 -4.33 6.87 2.59
N GLN A 223 -5.44 6.93 3.32
CA GLN A 223 -6.77 6.80 2.71
C GLN A 223 -7.31 8.22 2.51
N SER A 224 -7.81 8.52 1.30
CA SER A 224 -8.38 9.84 1.01
C SER A 224 -9.43 10.23 2.06
N GLY A 225 -9.26 11.40 2.67
CA GLY A 225 -10.18 11.93 3.70
C GLY A 225 -10.04 11.31 5.10
N LYS A 226 -9.01 10.52 5.39
CA LYS A 226 -8.73 9.99 6.73
C LYS A 226 -7.27 10.25 7.15
N PRO A 227 -6.99 10.40 8.46
CA PRO A 227 -5.60 10.52 8.94
C PRO A 227 -4.80 9.27 8.56
N THR A 228 -3.47 9.41 8.42
CA THR A 228 -2.52 8.35 8.06
C THR A 228 -2.79 7.08 8.85
N ILE A 229 -3.00 5.95 8.16
CA ILE A 229 -3.48 4.73 8.82
C ILE A 229 -2.33 3.74 9.02
N VAL A 230 -1.32 3.72 8.15
CA VAL A 230 -0.16 2.82 8.28
C VAL A 230 1.12 3.57 7.95
N SER A 231 2.09 3.57 8.87
CA SER A 231 3.42 4.16 8.68
C SER A 231 4.53 3.21 9.11
N THR A 232 5.68 3.29 8.44
CA THR A 232 6.90 2.55 8.82
C THR A 232 7.72 3.24 9.93
N HIS A 233 7.21 4.36 10.44
CA HIS A 233 7.82 5.15 11.51
C HIS A 233 6.99 5.02 12.79
N ASP A 234 7.68 4.85 13.93
CA ASP A 234 7.10 4.92 15.27
C ASP A 234 6.77 6.38 15.61
N ILE A 235 5.76 6.94 14.94
CA ILE A 235 5.26 8.26 15.32
C ILE A 235 4.39 8.05 16.55
N TRP A 236 4.84 8.63 17.66
CA TRP A 236 4.08 8.83 18.87
C TRP A 236 2.62 9.15 18.55
N GLN A 237 1.72 8.40 19.17
CA GLN A 237 0.29 8.70 19.22
C GLN A 237 0.14 10.17 19.61
N LEU A 238 -0.30 11.00 18.68
CA LEU A 238 -0.95 12.28 18.96
C LEU A 238 -2.46 12.04 19.02
#